data_AF-A0A2U9IBB7-F1
#
_entry.id   AF-A0A2U9IBB7-F1
#
_cell.length_a   1.000
_cell.length_b   1.000
_cell.length_c   1.000
_cell.angle_alpha   90.00
_cell.angle_beta   90.00
_cell.angle_gamma   90.00
#
_symmetry.space_group_name_H-M   'P 1'
#
loop_
_entity.id
_entity.type
_entity.pdbx_description
1 polymer ?
#
loop_
_entity_poly.entity_id
_entity_poly.type
_entity_poly.pdbx_seq_one_letter_code
_entity_poly.pdbx_strand_id
1 'polypeptide(L)'
;MFLKKTYMGKELKIRPEIAIYLSIVLLILFTWVFYPIWNLKSINYAQFITPLGFKVYFFKNSFLLISPLTITAIVFMIISAIIPIIWRSSRYSLYASSFSLFLSFIMIINSLIFQQRYLFFHGYSAIPTVTGTFYILFPYKTYFSIPFYLIFVAIAISTLNSVKRARWIPYNRLTLLEKINSDINNKGIITTFSEWFEKFGISYASESNLLKTKDLVLSTEDKKRNLSVFFPSGETIVFGKKYVLYITKEGETKYLNINDGIKLAIAKAIERADVEKTQIKEEKTYL
;
A
#
# COMPACT_ATOMS: atom_id res chain seq x y z
N MET A 1 31.04 21.07 -15.98
CA MET A 1 30.94 19.68 -16.49
C MET A 1 30.73 18.75 -15.29
N PHE A 2 29.49 18.60 -14.82
CA PHE A 2 29.16 17.77 -13.66
C PHE A 2 28.61 16.41 -14.15
N LEU A 3 29.49 15.42 -14.23
CA LEU A 3 29.09 14.02 -14.35
C LEU A 3 28.47 13.59 -13.02
N LYS A 4 27.13 13.57 -13.00
CA LYS A 4 26.33 13.04 -11.90
C LYS A 4 26.50 11.52 -11.88
N LYS A 5 27.32 11.08 -10.93
CA LYS A 5 27.56 9.68 -10.57
C LYS A 5 26.23 8.93 -10.51
N THR A 6 26.12 7.95 -11.40
CA THR A 6 25.03 6.98 -11.54
C THR A 6 24.77 6.31 -10.19
N TYR A 7 23.57 6.52 -9.64
CA TYR A 7 23.05 5.73 -8.52
C TYR A 7 22.69 4.32 -9.03
N MET A 8 23.68 3.46 -9.19
CA MET A 8 23.47 2.02 -9.14
C MET A 8 23.54 1.58 -7.68
N GLY A 9 22.47 0.97 -7.18
CA GLY A 9 22.50 0.28 -5.88
C GLY A 9 21.46 0.69 -4.83
N LYS A 10 20.40 1.44 -5.16
CA LYS A 10 19.19 1.42 -4.32
C LYS A 10 18.30 0.28 -4.82
N GLU A 11 18.19 -0.80 -4.04
CA GLU A 11 17.17 -1.81 -4.27
C GLU A 11 15.83 -1.12 -4.49
N LEU A 12 15.18 -1.44 -5.62
CA LEU A 12 13.89 -0.90 -5.98
C LEU A 12 12.86 -1.48 -5.00
N LYS A 13 12.69 -0.83 -3.84
CA LYS A 13 11.68 -1.21 -2.85
C LYS A 13 10.30 -0.84 -3.38
N ILE A 14 9.73 -1.72 -4.18
CA ILE A 14 8.36 -1.64 -4.68
C ILE A 14 7.44 -1.93 -3.51
N ARG A 15 6.37 -1.12 -3.35
CA ARG A 15 5.38 -1.37 -2.31
C ARG A 15 4.65 -2.68 -2.61
N PRO A 16 4.38 -3.53 -1.60
CA PRO A 16 3.75 -4.83 -1.83
C PRO A 16 2.40 -4.69 -2.54
N GLU A 17 1.65 -3.62 -2.28
CA GLU A 17 0.37 -3.34 -2.96
C GLU A 17 0.51 -3.13 -4.47
N ILE A 18 1.60 -2.50 -4.90
CA ILE A 18 1.91 -2.27 -6.32
C ILE A 18 2.39 -3.59 -6.95
N ALA A 19 3.16 -4.39 -6.22
CA ALA A 19 3.61 -5.70 -6.68
C ALA A 19 2.45 -6.69 -6.86
N ILE A 20 1.47 -6.70 -5.95
CA ILE A 20 0.25 -7.50 -6.07
C ILE A 20 -0.53 -7.08 -7.31
N TYR A 21 -0.74 -5.77 -7.49
CA TYR A 21 -1.43 -5.25 -8.68
C TYR A 21 -0.72 -5.64 -9.98
N LEU A 22 0.61 -5.46 -10.05
CA LEU A 22 1.42 -5.86 -11.19
C LEU A 22 1.26 -7.36 -11.50
N SER A 23 1.31 -8.21 -10.47
CA SER A 23 1.18 -9.65 -10.61
C SER A 23 -0.17 -10.04 -11.23
N ILE A 24 -1.24 -9.35 -10.83
CA ILE A 24 -2.58 -9.58 -11.37
C ILE A 24 -2.69 -9.12 -12.82
N VAL A 25 -2.12 -7.96 -13.17
CA VAL A 25 -2.08 -7.51 -14.57
C VAL A 25 -1.31 -8.48 -15.45
N LEU A 26 -0.14 -8.95 -14.99
CA LEU A 26 0.64 -9.96 -15.71
C LEU A 26 -0.14 -11.28 -15.86
N LEU A 27 -0.86 -11.70 -14.82
CA LEU A 27 -1.72 -12.87 -14.87
C LEU A 27 -2.86 -12.71 -15.88
N ILE A 28 -3.47 -11.54 -15.99
CA ILE A 28 -4.49 -11.24 -17.02
C ILE A 28 -3.88 -11.37 -18.41
N LEU A 29 -2.75 -10.71 -18.66
CA LEU A 29 -2.09 -10.76 -19.97
C LEU A 29 -1.71 -12.19 -20.36
N PHE A 30 -1.14 -12.94 -19.42
CA PHE A 30 -0.80 -14.34 -19.63
C PHE A 30 -2.03 -15.19 -19.91
N THR A 31 -3.05 -15.11 -19.06
CA THR A 31 -4.26 -15.92 -19.23
C THR A 31 -5.04 -15.55 -20.49
N TRP A 32 -5.02 -14.28 -20.93
CA TRP A 32 -5.72 -13.84 -22.14
C TRP A 32 -5.09 -14.39 -23.43
N VAL A 33 -3.80 -14.68 -23.45
CA VAL A 33 -3.15 -15.35 -24.59
C VAL A 33 -3.73 -16.76 -24.82
N PHE A 34 -4.04 -17.48 -23.74
CA PHE A 34 -4.53 -18.86 -23.82
C PHE A 34 -6.06 -18.96 -23.79
N TYR A 35 -6.71 -18.08 -23.05
CA TYR A 35 -8.15 -18.07 -22.85
C TYR A 35 -8.73 -16.74 -23.37
N PRO A 36 -9.66 -16.78 -24.32
CA PRO A 36 -10.35 -15.58 -24.80
C PRO A 36 -11.21 -14.95 -23.72
N ILE A 37 -11.30 -13.61 -23.69
CA ILE A 37 -12.11 -12.85 -22.72
C ILE A 37 -13.58 -13.22 -22.82
N TRP A 38 -14.08 -13.34 -24.04
CA TRP A 38 -15.47 -13.63 -24.36
C TRP A 38 -15.53 -14.66 -25.47
N ASN A 39 -16.48 -15.58 -25.33
CA ASN A 39 -16.74 -16.65 -26.27
C ASN A 39 -18.21 -16.73 -26.60
N LEU A 40 -18.45 -16.98 -27.88
CA LEU A 40 -19.72 -17.44 -28.40
C LEU A 40 -19.47 -18.76 -29.10
N LYS A 41 -20.22 -19.80 -28.71
CA LYS A 41 -20.05 -21.15 -29.26
C LYS A 41 -21.38 -21.72 -29.71
N SER A 42 -21.34 -22.38 -30.87
CA SER A 42 -22.38 -23.22 -31.46
C SER A 42 -21.73 -24.48 -32.04
N ILE A 43 -22.51 -25.33 -32.69
CA ILE A 43 -22.06 -26.63 -33.20
C ILE A 43 -20.99 -26.45 -34.28
N ASN A 44 -21.25 -25.60 -35.28
CA ASN A 44 -20.36 -25.36 -36.43
C ASN A 44 -19.80 -23.93 -36.50
N TYR A 45 -20.08 -23.12 -35.49
CA TYR A 45 -19.64 -21.72 -35.40
C TYR A 45 -19.09 -21.41 -34.01
N ALA A 46 -17.97 -20.70 -33.94
CA ALA A 46 -17.52 -20.09 -32.70
C ALA A 46 -16.84 -18.74 -32.95
N GLN A 47 -16.99 -17.82 -32.00
CA GLN A 47 -16.37 -16.51 -32.04
C GLN A 47 -15.72 -16.20 -30.70
N PHE A 48 -14.50 -15.67 -30.74
CA PHE A 48 -13.67 -15.45 -29.57
C PHE A 48 -13.04 -14.06 -29.60
N ILE A 49 -13.00 -13.36 -28.45
CA ILE A 49 -12.20 -12.15 -28.27
C ILE A 49 -10.83 -12.52 -27.73
N THR A 50 -9.83 -12.46 -28.60
CA THR A 50 -8.42 -12.72 -28.31
C THR A 50 -7.64 -11.40 -28.15
N PRO A 51 -6.40 -11.42 -27.65
CA PRO A 51 -5.56 -10.23 -27.57
C PRO A 51 -5.41 -9.49 -28.91
N LEU A 52 -5.35 -10.23 -30.01
CA LEU A 52 -5.14 -9.68 -31.36
C LEU A 52 -6.45 -9.21 -32.03
N GLY A 53 -7.60 -9.65 -31.54
CA GLY A 53 -8.90 -9.31 -32.11
C GLY A 53 -9.89 -10.47 -32.07
N PHE A 54 -10.80 -10.50 -33.04
CA PHE A 54 -11.84 -11.52 -33.11
C PHE A 54 -11.36 -12.73 -33.91
N LYS A 55 -11.37 -13.89 -33.28
CA LYS A 55 -11.19 -15.16 -33.99
C LYS A 55 -12.56 -15.77 -34.25
N VAL A 56 -12.89 -15.99 -35.51
CA VAL A 56 -14.14 -16.60 -35.97
C VAL A 56 -13.82 -17.98 -36.54
N TYR A 57 -14.50 -19.00 -36.05
CA TYR A 57 -14.41 -20.38 -36.54
C TYR A 57 -15.72 -20.75 -37.22
N PHE A 58 -15.65 -21.23 -38.46
CA PHE A 58 -16.81 -21.61 -39.25
C PHE A 58 -16.46 -22.83 -40.11
N PHE A 59 -17.21 -23.94 -39.95
CA PHE A 59 -17.03 -25.19 -40.71
C PHE A 59 -15.56 -25.58 -40.95
N LYS A 60 -14.77 -25.71 -39.87
CA LYS A 60 -13.34 -26.07 -39.87
C LYS A 60 -12.35 -25.01 -40.36
N ASN A 61 -12.82 -23.89 -40.88
CA ASN A 61 -11.97 -22.75 -41.20
C ASN A 61 -11.94 -21.74 -40.05
N SER A 62 -10.79 -21.10 -39.87
CA SER A 62 -10.62 -20.03 -38.88
C SER A 62 -10.19 -18.73 -39.54
N PHE A 63 -10.89 -17.66 -39.22
CA PHE A 63 -10.59 -16.31 -39.66
C PHE A 63 -10.21 -15.45 -38.45
N LEU A 64 -9.18 -14.60 -38.61
CA LEU A 64 -8.79 -13.63 -37.59
C LEU A 64 -9.07 -12.23 -38.12
N LEU A 65 -9.98 -11.52 -37.47
CA LEU A 65 -10.22 -10.11 -37.68
C LEU A 65 -9.42 -9.33 -36.64
N ILE A 66 -8.31 -8.73 -37.07
CA ILE A 66 -7.46 -7.90 -36.21
C ILE A 66 -8.29 -6.72 -35.69
N SER A 67 -8.31 -6.53 -34.38
CA SER A 67 -9.06 -5.44 -33.76
C SER A 67 -8.11 -4.44 -33.10
N PRO A 68 -8.05 -3.19 -33.59
CA PRO A 68 -7.31 -2.13 -32.91
C PRO A 68 -7.75 -1.94 -31.46
N LEU A 69 -9.02 -2.21 -31.14
CA LEU A 69 -9.58 -2.08 -29.79
C LEU A 69 -8.97 -3.07 -28.79
N THR A 70 -8.79 -4.34 -29.17
CA THR A 70 -8.19 -5.32 -28.26
C THR A 70 -6.70 -5.03 -28.05
N ILE A 71 -6.01 -4.57 -29.10
CA ILE A 71 -4.60 -4.17 -29.03
C ILE A 71 -4.42 -2.95 -28.13
N THR A 72 -5.24 -1.90 -28.31
CA THR A 72 -5.18 -0.71 -27.44
C THR A 72 -5.54 -1.05 -25.99
N ALA A 73 -6.45 -2.00 -25.76
CA ALA A 73 -6.74 -2.49 -24.42
C ALA A 73 -5.48 -3.06 -23.74
N ILE A 74 -4.69 -3.88 -24.44
CA ILE A 74 -3.43 -4.42 -23.93
C ILE A 74 -2.44 -3.30 -23.63
N VAL A 75 -2.28 -2.35 -24.55
CA VAL A 75 -1.38 -1.21 -24.38
C VAL A 75 -1.72 -0.42 -23.12
N PHE A 76 -3.00 -0.08 -22.93
CA PHE A 76 -3.43 0.65 -21.74
C PHE A 76 -3.31 -0.18 -20.44
N MET A 77 -3.46 -1.50 -20.52
CA MET A 77 -3.25 -2.39 -19.39
C MET A 77 -1.77 -2.43 -18.97
N ILE A 78 -0.85 -2.53 -19.94
CA ILE A 78 0.60 -2.47 -19.71
C ILE A 78 1.01 -1.11 -19.14
N ILE A 79 0.54 -0.02 -19.75
CA ILE A 79 0.80 1.35 -19.27
C ILE A 79 0.32 1.50 -17.82
N SER A 80 -0.86 0.98 -17.50
CA SER A 80 -1.41 1.01 -16.15
C SER A 80 -0.48 0.33 -15.14
N ALA A 81 0.14 -0.80 -15.49
CA ALA A 81 1.06 -1.51 -14.63
C ALA A 81 2.41 -0.79 -14.47
N ILE A 82 2.88 -0.13 -15.52
CA ILE A 82 4.19 0.54 -15.56
C ILE A 82 4.17 1.88 -14.80
N ILE A 83 3.09 2.67 -14.90
CA ILE A 83 3.01 4.02 -14.32
C ILE A 83 3.41 4.06 -12.83
N PRO A 84 2.87 3.21 -11.93
CA PRO A 84 3.24 3.24 -10.51
C PRO A 84 4.68 2.84 -10.24
N ILE A 85 5.32 2.11 -11.17
CA ILE A 85 6.70 1.62 -11.04
C ILE A 85 7.68 2.73 -11.42
N ILE A 86 7.41 3.46 -12.50
CA ILE A 86 8.27 4.56 -12.98
C ILE A 86 8.02 5.82 -12.15
N TRP A 87 6.76 6.19 -11.92
CA TRP A 87 6.39 7.45 -11.27
C TRP A 87 6.02 7.27 -9.78
N ARG A 88 6.97 6.84 -8.96
CA ARG A 88 6.71 6.48 -7.54
C ARG A 88 6.41 7.66 -6.60
N SER A 89 6.82 8.86 -7.01
CA SER A 89 6.90 10.02 -6.11
C SER A 89 5.52 10.60 -5.76
N SER A 90 4.54 10.48 -6.65
CA SER A 90 3.27 11.19 -6.54
C SER A 90 2.07 10.27 -6.36
N ARG A 91 1.01 10.81 -5.74
CA ARG A 91 -0.31 10.16 -5.65
C ARG A 91 -0.98 10.07 -7.03
N TYR A 92 -0.65 10.99 -7.92
CA TYR A 92 -1.18 11.06 -9.29
C TYR A 92 -0.79 9.85 -10.14
N SER A 93 0.32 9.19 -9.83
CA SER A 93 0.70 7.93 -10.49
C SER A 93 -0.36 6.82 -10.30
N LEU A 94 -0.95 6.72 -9.10
CA LEU A 94 -1.97 5.72 -8.80
C LEU A 94 -3.29 6.06 -9.50
N TYR A 95 -3.65 7.34 -9.57
CA TYR A 95 -4.82 7.80 -10.33
C TYR A 95 -4.67 7.55 -11.83
N ALA A 96 -3.51 7.88 -12.39
CA ALA A 96 -3.21 7.66 -13.80
C ALA A 96 -3.17 6.16 -14.14
N SER A 97 -2.64 5.33 -13.25
CA SER A 97 -2.69 3.87 -13.38
C SER A 97 -4.12 3.35 -13.41
N SER A 98 -4.98 3.76 -12.47
CA SER A 98 -6.39 3.36 -12.48
C SER A 98 -7.12 3.85 -13.73
N PHE A 99 -6.90 5.10 -14.14
CA PHE A 99 -7.51 5.67 -15.34
C PHE A 99 -7.12 4.88 -16.59
N SER A 100 -5.83 4.54 -16.75
CA SER A 100 -5.34 3.70 -17.85
C SER A 100 -5.98 2.30 -17.83
N LEU A 101 -6.17 1.70 -16.65
CA LEU A 101 -6.87 0.42 -16.54
C LEU A 101 -8.34 0.51 -16.95
N PHE A 102 -9.03 1.57 -16.52
CA PHE A 102 -10.42 1.81 -16.95
C PHE A 102 -10.51 2.01 -18.46
N LEU A 103 -9.55 2.71 -19.06
CA LEU A 103 -9.52 2.89 -20.51
C LEU A 103 -9.30 1.56 -21.24
N SER A 104 -8.41 0.70 -20.72
CA SER A 104 -8.26 -0.67 -21.21
C SER A 104 -9.58 -1.46 -21.18
N PHE A 105 -10.30 -1.40 -20.07
CA PHE A 105 -11.60 -2.04 -19.92
C PHE A 105 -12.64 -1.49 -20.90
N ILE A 106 -12.70 -0.16 -21.08
CA ILE A 106 -13.58 0.50 -22.05
C ILE A 106 -13.29 0.01 -23.47
N MET A 107 -12.02 -0.17 -23.85
CA MET A 107 -11.67 -0.71 -25.17
C MET A 107 -12.18 -2.14 -25.36
N ILE A 108 -12.16 -2.98 -24.33
CA ILE A 108 -12.74 -4.34 -24.36
C ILE A 108 -14.26 -4.28 -24.50
N ILE A 109 -14.93 -3.40 -23.77
CA ILE A 109 -16.38 -3.19 -23.89
C ILE A 109 -16.74 -2.67 -25.29
N ASN A 110 -15.97 -1.74 -25.84
CA ASN A 110 -16.17 -1.26 -27.22
C ASN A 110 -15.95 -2.37 -28.24
N SER A 111 -15.02 -3.30 -27.99
CA SER A 111 -14.86 -4.50 -28.82
C SER A 111 -16.12 -5.36 -28.79
N LEU A 112 -16.74 -5.56 -27.62
CA LEU A 112 -18.02 -6.28 -27.52
C LEU A 112 -19.16 -5.54 -28.24
N ILE A 113 -19.24 -4.21 -28.12
CA ILE A 113 -20.23 -3.40 -28.84
C ILE A 113 -20.03 -3.53 -30.35
N PHE A 114 -18.78 -3.46 -30.81
CA PHE A 114 -18.44 -3.66 -32.22
C PHE A 114 -18.91 -5.03 -32.70
N GLN A 115 -18.66 -6.09 -31.90
CA GLN A 115 -19.12 -7.44 -32.20
C GLN A 115 -20.65 -7.49 -32.31
N GLN A 116 -21.38 -6.93 -31.36
CA GLN A 116 -22.85 -6.97 -31.36
C GLN A 116 -23.47 -6.17 -32.52
N ARG A 117 -22.82 -5.09 -32.95
CA ARG A 117 -23.37 -4.18 -33.97
C ARG A 117 -22.99 -4.55 -35.40
N TYR A 118 -21.78 -5.08 -35.60
CA TYR A 118 -21.23 -5.31 -36.94
C TYR A 118 -21.01 -6.78 -37.27
N LEU A 119 -20.88 -7.65 -36.25
CA LEU A 119 -20.76 -9.09 -36.43
C LEU A 119 -22.06 -9.84 -36.07
N PHE A 120 -23.09 -9.08 -35.69
CA PHE A 120 -24.47 -9.53 -35.49
C PHE A 120 -25.44 -8.53 -36.13
N PHE A 121 -26.42 -9.03 -36.88
CA PHE A 121 -27.46 -8.24 -37.54
C PHE A 121 -28.81 -8.98 -37.47
N HIS A 122 -29.81 -8.39 -36.79
CA HIS A 122 -31.16 -8.97 -36.61
C HIS A 122 -31.18 -10.46 -36.19
N GLY A 123 -30.26 -10.86 -35.30
CA GLY A 123 -30.15 -12.24 -34.80
C GLY A 123 -29.27 -13.15 -35.67
N TYR A 124 -28.88 -12.72 -36.87
CA TYR A 124 -27.92 -13.41 -37.72
C TYR A 124 -26.49 -12.99 -37.35
N SER A 125 -25.56 -13.94 -37.31
CA SER A 125 -24.13 -13.63 -37.23
C SER A 125 -23.58 -13.35 -38.63
N ALA A 126 -22.85 -12.24 -38.77
CA ALA A 126 -22.18 -11.86 -40.00
C ALA A 126 -20.75 -12.43 -40.02
N ILE A 127 -20.47 -13.29 -41.00
CA ILE A 127 -19.19 -13.97 -41.17
C ILE A 127 -18.47 -13.32 -42.36
N PRO A 128 -17.39 -12.56 -42.12
CA PRO A 128 -16.56 -12.05 -43.21
C PRO A 128 -15.80 -13.22 -43.85
N THR A 129 -15.89 -13.30 -45.17
CA THR A 129 -15.18 -14.26 -46.02
C THR A 129 -14.31 -13.50 -47.01
N VAL A 130 -13.42 -14.20 -47.73
CA VAL A 130 -12.51 -13.57 -48.71
C VAL A 130 -13.26 -12.83 -49.82
N THR A 131 -14.49 -13.26 -50.14
CA THR A 131 -15.29 -12.74 -51.26
C THR A 131 -16.52 -11.93 -50.83
N GLY A 132 -16.77 -11.74 -49.54
CA GLY A 132 -17.97 -11.03 -49.05
C GLY A 132 -18.38 -11.43 -47.63
N THR A 133 -19.66 -11.27 -47.29
CA THR A 133 -20.18 -11.55 -45.94
C THR A 133 -21.33 -12.54 -46.00
N PHE A 134 -21.26 -13.60 -45.18
CA PHE A 134 -22.32 -14.60 -45.06
C PHE A 134 -23.10 -14.41 -43.75
N TYR A 135 -24.44 -14.40 -43.82
CA TYR A 135 -25.30 -14.26 -42.64
C TYR A 135 -25.87 -15.61 -42.24
N ILE A 136 -25.70 -15.98 -40.97
CA ILE A 136 -26.20 -17.27 -40.47
C ILE A 136 -26.96 -17.10 -39.17
N LEU A 137 -28.04 -17.87 -39.02
CA LEU A 137 -28.77 -17.99 -37.76
C LEU A 137 -28.48 -19.36 -37.16
N PHE A 138 -28.08 -19.39 -35.89
CA PHE A 138 -27.87 -20.63 -35.16
C PHE A 138 -28.09 -20.39 -33.65
N PRO A 139 -28.50 -21.44 -32.91
CA PRO A 139 -28.53 -21.35 -31.46
C PRO A 139 -27.09 -21.25 -30.94
N TYR A 140 -26.84 -20.27 -30.09
CA TYR A 140 -25.52 -20.02 -29.53
C TYR A 140 -25.57 -19.87 -28.01
N LYS A 141 -24.44 -20.17 -27.37
CA LYS A 141 -24.21 -19.86 -25.96
C LYS A 141 -23.06 -18.87 -25.87
N THR A 142 -23.24 -17.83 -25.06
CA THR A 142 -22.20 -16.86 -24.74
C THR A 142 -21.70 -17.06 -23.31
N TYR A 143 -20.41 -16.85 -23.10
CA TYR A 143 -19.81 -16.88 -21.77
C TYR A 143 -18.53 -16.05 -21.73
N PHE A 144 -18.20 -15.57 -20.53
CA PHE A 144 -16.95 -14.87 -20.25
C PHE A 144 -15.98 -15.84 -19.58
N SER A 145 -14.69 -15.70 -19.88
CA SER A 145 -13.65 -16.58 -19.32
C SER A 145 -12.86 -15.89 -18.20
N ILE A 146 -11.92 -16.63 -17.61
CA ILE A 146 -11.06 -16.19 -16.50
C ILE A 146 -10.47 -14.77 -16.67
N PRO A 147 -9.91 -14.37 -17.83
CA PRO A 147 -9.28 -13.05 -17.95
C PRO A 147 -10.28 -11.90 -17.75
N PHE A 148 -11.55 -12.10 -18.13
CA PHE A 148 -12.60 -11.11 -17.92
C PHE A 148 -12.82 -10.84 -16.43
N TYR A 149 -12.95 -11.90 -15.63
CA TYR A 149 -13.14 -11.78 -14.18
C TYR A 149 -11.91 -11.21 -13.48
N LEU A 150 -10.70 -11.57 -13.93
CA LEU A 150 -9.46 -11.01 -13.40
C LEU A 150 -9.35 -9.49 -13.66
N ILE A 151 -9.89 -8.96 -14.77
CA ILE A 151 -9.94 -7.52 -15.01
C ILE A 151 -10.75 -6.80 -13.92
N PHE A 152 -11.88 -7.36 -13.48
CA PHE A 152 -12.64 -6.78 -12.36
C PHE A 152 -11.84 -6.77 -11.05
N VAL A 153 -11.11 -7.85 -10.77
CA VAL A 153 -10.20 -7.92 -9.62
C VAL A 153 -9.11 -6.84 -9.72
N ALA A 154 -8.52 -6.66 -10.91
CA ALA A 154 -7.54 -5.61 -11.14
C ALA A 154 -8.12 -4.21 -10.95
N ILE A 155 -9.36 -3.96 -11.41
CA ILE A 155 -10.05 -2.68 -11.20
C ILE A 155 -10.28 -2.43 -9.71
N ALA A 156 -10.77 -3.43 -8.97
CA ALA A 156 -10.97 -3.33 -7.52
C ALA A 156 -9.67 -3.02 -6.77
N ILE A 157 -8.57 -3.68 -7.11
CA ILE A 157 -7.28 -3.44 -6.45
C ILE A 157 -6.66 -2.11 -6.88
N SER A 158 -6.78 -1.74 -8.16
CA SER A 158 -6.28 -0.45 -8.66
C SER A 158 -7.01 0.72 -8.00
N THR A 159 -8.34 0.63 -7.90
CA THR A 159 -9.15 1.63 -7.19
C THR A 159 -8.82 1.66 -5.69
N LEU A 160 -8.66 0.52 -5.04
CA LEU A 160 -8.21 0.45 -3.64
C LEU A 160 -6.82 1.11 -3.47
N ASN A 161 -5.90 0.86 -4.39
CA ASN A 161 -4.57 1.47 -4.42
C ASN A 161 -4.67 2.99 -4.58
N SER A 162 -5.52 3.46 -5.48
CA SER A 162 -5.80 4.88 -5.71
C SER A 162 -6.39 5.56 -4.45
N VAL A 163 -7.42 4.98 -3.83
CA VAL A 163 -8.12 5.53 -2.66
C VAL A 163 -7.24 5.49 -1.40
N LYS A 164 -6.65 4.34 -1.09
CA LYS A 164 -5.80 4.14 0.11
C LYS A 164 -4.34 4.50 -0.14
N ARG A 165 -4.01 5.06 -1.30
CA ARG A 165 -2.66 5.50 -1.71
C ARG A 165 -1.61 4.38 -1.68
N ALA A 166 -2.02 3.14 -1.96
CA ALA A 166 -1.20 1.93 -1.85
C ALA A 166 -0.53 1.84 -0.47
N ARG A 167 -1.37 1.87 0.58
CA ARG A 167 -0.99 1.80 2.01
C ARG A 167 -1.95 0.95 2.83
N TRP A 168 -2.67 0.04 2.19
CA TRP A 168 -3.68 -0.79 2.86
C TRP A 168 -3.10 -2.09 3.43
N ILE A 169 -1.87 -2.46 3.06
CA ILE A 169 -1.13 -3.55 3.72
C ILE A 169 -0.26 -2.92 4.81
N PRO A 170 -0.48 -3.25 6.10
CA PRO A 170 0.37 -2.78 7.20
C PRO A 170 1.69 -3.56 7.27
N TYR A 171 2.39 -3.70 6.14
CA TYR A 171 3.70 -4.35 6.13
C TYR A 171 4.75 -3.35 6.63
N ASN A 172 5.42 -3.70 7.73
CA ASN A 172 6.56 -2.95 8.29
C ASN A 172 6.23 -1.55 8.85
N ARG A 173 4.98 -1.34 9.30
CA ARG A 173 4.61 -0.17 10.11
C ARG A 173 4.39 -0.60 11.54
N LEU A 174 5.48 -0.62 12.31
CA LEU A 174 5.37 -0.71 13.75
C LEU A 174 4.54 0.49 14.23
N THR A 175 3.54 0.24 15.08
CA THR A 175 2.89 1.33 15.82
C THR A 175 3.92 2.11 16.61
N LEU A 176 3.64 3.36 17.03
CA LEU A 176 4.61 4.14 17.78
C LEU A 176 5.08 3.39 19.04
N LEU A 177 4.17 2.64 19.65
CA LEU A 177 4.43 1.80 20.82
C LEU A 177 5.24 0.54 20.46
N GLU A 178 4.93 -0.15 19.37
CA GLU A 178 5.72 -1.29 18.89
C GLU A 178 7.13 -0.88 18.45
N LYS A 179 7.27 0.31 17.86
CA LYS A 179 8.56 0.85 17.46
C LYS A 179 9.41 1.17 18.68
N ILE A 180 8.84 1.86 19.66
CA ILE A 180 9.54 2.16 20.92
C ILE A 180 9.87 0.87 21.68
N ASN A 181 8.97 -0.11 21.70
CA ASN A 181 9.24 -1.40 22.35
C ASN A 181 10.35 -2.19 21.63
N SER A 182 10.35 -2.19 20.30
CA SER A 182 11.43 -2.77 19.49
C SER A 182 12.76 -2.04 19.69
N ASP A 183 12.75 -0.71 19.76
CA ASP A 183 13.94 0.10 19.99
C ASP A 183 14.47 -0.12 21.41
N ILE A 184 13.60 -0.23 22.43
CA ILE A 184 13.95 -0.58 23.82
C ILE A 184 14.64 -1.95 23.88
N ASN A 185 14.10 -2.95 23.19
CA ASN A 185 14.68 -4.30 23.18
C ASN A 185 16.04 -4.36 22.48
N ASN A 186 16.27 -3.54 21.46
CA ASN A 186 17.49 -3.56 20.65
C ASN A 186 18.60 -2.64 21.18
N LYS A 187 18.22 -1.46 21.71
CA LYS A 187 19.16 -0.38 22.08
C LYS A 187 19.23 -0.13 23.58
N GLY A 188 18.22 -0.58 24.35
CA GLY A 188 18.04 -0.25 25.75
C GLY A 188 17.10 0.94 25.97
N ILE A 189 16.61 1.08 27.20
CA ILE A 189 15.55 2.04 27.56
C ILE A 189 16.07 3.49 27.52
N ILE A 190 17.24 3.75 28.10
CA ILE A 190 17.79 5.12 28.22
C ILE A 190 18.12 5.71 26.85
N THR A 191 18.78 4.94 26.00
CA THR A 191 19.15 5.34 24.63
C THR A 191 17.92 5.55 23.74
N THR A 192 16.88 4.73 23.91
CA THR A 192 15.62 4.89 23.17
C THR A 192 14.87 6.14 23.59
N PHE A 193 14.77 6.42 24.90
CA PHE A 193 14.11 7.62 25.40
C PHE A 193 14.93 8.90 25.14
N SER A 194 16.27 8.85 25.13
CA SER A 194 17.11 10.01 24.78
C SER A 194 16.96 10.40 23.30
N GLU A 195 17.02 9.42 22.38
CA GLU A 195 16.76 9.65 20.94
C GLU A 195 15.33 10.17 20.69
N TRP A 196 14.39 9.78 21.55
CA TRP A 196 13.01 10.25 21.46
C TRP A 196 12.88 11.68 21.98
N PHE A 197 13.41 11.99 23.17
CA PHE A 197 13.41 13.35 23.73
C PHE A 197 14.13 14.37 22.84
N GLU A 198 15.24 13.99 22.22
CA GLU A 198 15.94 14.84 21.25
C GLU A 198 15.06 15.16 20.03
N LYS A 199 14.33 14.17 19.49
CA LYS A 199 13.38 14.37 18.37
C LYS A 199 12.22 15.29 18.74
N PHE A 200 11.83 15.34 20.02
CA PHE A 200 10.75 16.19 20.51
C PHE A 200 11.25 17.52 21.11
N GLY A 201 12.57 17.78 21.10
CA GLY A 201 13.15 19.01 21.62
C GLY A 201 13.04 19.16 23.14
N ILE A 202 12.98 18.06 23.88
CA ILE A 202 12.83 18.05 25.33
C ILE A 202 14.23 18.12 25.96
N SER A 203 14.46 19.08 26.85
CA SER A 203 15.74 19.20 27.58
C SER A 203 15.90 18.06 28.58
N TYR A 204 16.95 17.24 28.44
CA TYR A 204 17.21 16.12 29.35
C TYR A 204 18.69 16.07 29.78
N ALA A 205 18.92 15.58 31.00
CA ALA A 205 20.25 15.22 31.49
C ALA A 205 20.39 13.69 31.50
N SER A 206 21.41 13.16 30.83
CA SER A 206 21.68 11.72 30.76
C SER A 206 22.88 11.36 31.63
N GLU A 207 22.67 10.44 32.56
CA GLU A 207 23.70 9.68 33.27
C GLU A 207 23.58 8.20 32.87
N SER A 208 24.63 7.40 33.09
CA SER A 208 24.78 6.03 32.58
C SER A 208 23.57 5.10 32.79
N ASN A 209 22.82 5.28 33.89
CA ASN A 209 21.62 4.48 34.22
C ASN A 209 20.36 5.33 34.48
N LEU A 210 20.43 6.65 34.28
CA LEU A 210 19.40 7.60 34.67
C LEU A 210 19.19 8.65 33.59
N LEU A 211 17.92 8.93 33.30
CA LEU A 211 17.53 10.00 32.39
C LEU A 211 16.63 10.96 33.18
N LYS A 212 17.12 12.18 33.42
CA LYS A 212 16.43 13.20 34.21
C LYS A 212 15.84 14.27 33.30
N THR A 213 14.57 14.57 33.50
CA THR A 213 13.83 15.62 32.79
C THR A 213 13.05 16.43 33.83
N LYS A 214 13.61 17.56 34.30
CA LYS A 214 13.10 18.34 35.46
C LYS A 214 12.81 17.41 36.66
N ASP A 215 11.54 17.31 37.08
CA ASP A 215 11.10 16.46 38.19
C ASP A 215 10.79 15.01 37.77
N LEU A 216 11.21 14.55 36.57
CA LEU A 216 10.98 13.17 36.09
C LEU A 216 12.33 12.46 36.07
N VAL A 217 12.44 11.37 36.81
CA VAL A 217 13.62 10.50 36.73
C VAL A 217 13.21 9.17 36.12
N LEU A 218 13.75 8.86 34.96
CA LEU A 218 13.68 7.55 34.33
C LEU A 218 14.90 6.74 34.76
N SER A 219 14.69 5.58 35.39
CA SER A 219 15.76 4.68 35.82
C SER A 219 15.54 3.28 35.23
N THR A 220 16.62 2.55 34.98
CA THR A 220 16.58 1.19 34.41
C THR A 220 16.97 0.08 35.39
N GLU A 221 17.18 0.43 36.67
CA GLU A 221 17.71 -0.41 37.75
C GLU A 221 18.25 -1.80 37.37
N ASP A 222 19.58 -1.95 37.46
CA ASP A 222 20.12 -3.15 38.09
C ASP A 222 21.47 -2.83 38.76
N LYS A 223 21.54 -3.13 40.08
CA LYS A 223 22.71 -3.28 40.97
C LYS A 223 23.29 -2.08 41.73
N LYS A 224 23.15 -2.22 43.06
CA LYS A 224 23.90 -1.65 44.20
C LYS A 224 23.52 -0.23 44.66
N ARG A 225 22.74 -0.20 45.75
CA ARG A 225 22.81 0.77 46.86
C ARG A 225 22.84 2.25 46.48
N ASN A 226 21.77 2.77 45.91
CA ASN A 226 21.47 4.20 46.06
C ASN A 226 20.08 4.37 46.68
N LEU A 227 20.07 4.65 47.98
CA LEU A 227 18.89 4.99 48.79
C LEU A 227 18.16 6.26 48.29
N SER A 228 18.69 6.95 47.27
CA SER A 228 18.09 8.14 46.65
C SER A 228 16.95 7.83 45.67
N VAL A 229 16.77 6.56 45.25
CA VAL A 229 15.61 6.15 44.41
C VAL A 229 14.33 6.05 45.26
N PHE A 230 14.45 5.78 46.56
CA PHE A 230 13.32 5.66 47.49
C PHE A 230 12.86 6.99 48.09
N PHE A 231 13.64 8.07 47.92
CA PHE A 231 13.29 9.43 48.35
C PHE A 231 13.56 10.45 47.22
N PRO A 232 12.81 10.38 46.12
CA PRO A 232 13.00 11.31 45.01
C PRO A 232 12.43 12.69 45.34
N SER A 233 13.18 13.74 45.02
CA SER A 233 12.65 15.10 44.90
C SER A 233 11.89 15.26 43.58
N GLY A 234 10.84 14.44 43.35
CA GLY A 234 10.06 14.41 42.11
C GLY A 234 9.36 13.08 41.79
N GLU A 235 8.70 13.01 40.63
CA GLU A 235 8.09 11.78 40.09
C GLU A 235 9.16 10.87 39.49
N THR A 236 9.11 9.57 39.76
CA THR A 236 10.08 8.62 39.21
C THR A 236 9.41 7.44 38.52
N ILE A 237 9.97 7.04 37.38
CA ILE A 237 9.55 5.87 36.61
C ILE A 237 10.77 4.94 36.50
N VAL A 238 10.68 3.79 37.15
CA VAL A 238 11.73 2.77 37.17
C VAL A 238 11.29 1.60 36.29
N PHE A 239 12.01 1.37 35.19
CA PHE A 239 11.76 0.24 34.31
C PHE A 239 12.54 -0.99 34.76
N GLY A 240 11.85 -2.00 35.27
CA GLY A 240 12.43 -3.31 35.57
C GLY A 240 12.27 -4.31 34.41
N LYS A 241 12.83 -5.52 34.57
CA LYS A 241 12.80 -6.59 33.54
C LYS A 241 11.40 -7.11 33.18
N LYS A 242 10.41 -6.96 34.07
CA LYS A 242 9.03 -7.47 33.87
C LYS A 242 7.93 -6.45 34.16
N TYR A 243 8.20 -5.45 34.99
CA TYR A 243 7.23 -4.44 35.42
C TYR A 243 7.90 -3.07 35.50
N VAL A 244 7.09 -2.02 35.41
CA VAL A 244 7.51 -0.63 35.57
C VAL A 244 6.95 -0.13 36.88
N LEU A 245 7.81 0.39 37.74
CA LEU A 245 7.42 1.00 39.01
C LEU A 245 7.30 2.51 38.80
N TYR A 246 6.13 3.06 39.09
CA TYR A 246 5.87 4.50 39.07
C TYR A 246 5.70 5.00 40.49
N ILE A 247 6.47 6.04 40.87
CA ILE A 247 6.35 6.75 42.15
C ILE A 247 5.84 8.16 41.86
N THR A 248 4.67 8.50 42.39
CA THR A 248 4.09 9.84 42.26
C THR A 248 4.82 10.86 43.14
N LYS A 249 4.60 12.17 42.90
CA LYS A 249 5.11 13.26 43.75
C LYS A 249 4.68 13.15 45.22
N GLU A 250 3.59 12.43 45.48
CA GLU A 250 3.00 12.21 46.80
C GLU A 250 3.48 10.90 47.46
N GLY A 251 4.36 10.14 46.79
CA GLY A 251 4.93 8.90 47.31
C GLY A 251 4.08 7.64 47.09
N GLU A 252 2.99 7.73 46.32
CA GLU A 252 2.23 6.53 45.94
C GLU A 252 3.01 5.69 44.93
N THR A 253 3.08 4.38 45.18
CA THR A 253 3.75 3.44 44.29
C THR A 253 2.73 2.65 43.47
N LYS A 254 2.88 2.65 42.14
CA LYS A 254 2.04 1.89 41.22
C LYS A 254 2.89 0.99 40.33
N TYR A 255 2.53 -0.28 40.27
CA TYR A 255 3.15 -1.24 39.35
C TYR A 255 2.37 -1.27 38.04
N LEU A 256 3.06 -0.99 36.94
CA LEU A 256 2.52 -0.93 35.60
C LEU A 256 3.17 -1.99 34.71
N ASN A 257 2.45 -2.41 33.69
CA ASN A 257 3.03 -3.20 32.61
C ASN A 257 3.95 -2.31 31.76
N ILE A 258 4.93 -2.91 31.07
CA ILE A 258 5.96 -2.18 30.30
C ILE A 258 5.31 -1.23 29.28
N ASN A 259 4.27 -1.68 28.58
CA ASN A 259 3.55 -0.87 27.60
C ASN A 259 2.86 0.36 28.22
N ASP A 260 2.31 0.22 29.42
CA ASP A 260 1.64 1.33 30.10
C ASP A 260 2.64 2.27 30.77
N GLY A 261 3.78 1.75 31.22
CA GLY A 261 4.93 2.55 31.64
C GLY A 261 5.52 3.40 30.51
N ILE A 262 5.63 2.85 29.30
CA ILE A 262 6.07 3.60 28.11
C ILE A 262 5.08 4.73 27.79
N LYS A 263 3.77 4.45 27.78
CA LYS A 263 2.73 5.47 27.55
C LYS A 263 2.80 6.58 28.61
N LEU A 264 2.97 6.22 29.87
CA LEU A 264 3.04 7.16 30.98
C LEU A 264 4.28 8.06 30.87
N ALA A 265 5.45 7.48 30.57
CA ALA A 265 6.68 8.24 30.38
C ALA A 265 6.57 9.24 29.22
N ILE A 266 5.96 8.82 28.10
CA ILE A 266 5.67 9.68 26.95
C ILE A 266 4.70 10.80 27.32
N ALA A 267 3.58 10.47 27.97
CA ALA A 267 2.57 11.45 28.36
C ALA A 267 3.13 12.52 29.31
N LYS A 268 3.88 12.09 30.34
CA LYS A 268 4.47 12.99 31.33
C LYS A 268 5.61 13.84 30.76
N ALA A 269 6.38 13.30 29.83
CA ALA A 269 7.41 14.08 29.13
C ALA A 269 6.79 15.15 28.23
N ILE A 270 5.70 14.84 27.52
CA ILE A 270 4.99 15.81 26.67
C ILE A 270 4.31 16.90 27.51
N GLU A 271 3.58 16.52 28.57
CA GLU A 271 2.91 17.44 29.49
C GLU A 271 3.89 18.52 29.99
N ARG A 272 5.12 18.12 30.32
CA ARG A 272 6.15 19.03 30.86
C ARG A 272 6.87 19.85 29.79
N ALA A 273 6.96 19.34 28.57
CA ALA A 273 7.46 20.10 27.42
C ALA A 273 6.48 21.21 26.97
N ASP A 274 5.17 21.00 27.11
CA ASP A 274 4.16 22.03 26.82
C ASP A 274 4.09 23.11 27.91
N VAL A 275 4.32 22.76 29.19
CA VAL A 275 4.48 23.75 30.28
C VAL A 275 5.63 24.72 29.96
N GLU A 276 6.72 24.22 29.39
CA GLU A 276 7.89 25.02 29.00
C GLU A 276 7.58 26.04 27.91
N LYS A 277 6.78 25.67 26.90
CA LYS A 277 6.31 26.63 25.87
C LYS A 277 5.38 27.70 26.42
N THR A 278 4.62 27.38 27.46
CA THR A 278 3.64 28.30 28.06
C THR A 278 4.33 29.32 28.96
N GLN A 279 5.29 28.88 29.78
CA GLN A 279 6.12 29.76 30.61
C GLN A 279 6.99 30.73 29.79
N ILE A 280 7.58 30.26 28.68
CA ILE A 280 8.35 31.11 27.75
C ILE A 280 7.46 32.18 27.07
N LYS A 281 6.16 31.92 26.92
CA LYS A 281 5.21 32.91 26.40
C LYS A 281 4.83 33.95 27.46
N GLU A 282 4.59 33.54 28.69
CA GLU A 282 4.21 34.45 29.78
C GLU A 282 5.37 35.37 30.20
N GLU A 283 6.61 34.89 30.24
CA GLU A 283 7.79 35.74 30.53
C GLU A 283 8.04 36.81 29.45
N LYS A 284 7.64 36.55 28.19
CA LYS A 284 7.77 37.53 27.10
C LYS A 284 6.65 38.56 27.05
N THR A 285 5.64 38.45 27.92
CA THR A 285 4.50 39.39 27.95
C THR A 285 4.67 40.50 29.00
N TYR A 286 5.78 40.47 29.76
CA TYR A 286 6.15 41.49 30.74
C TYR A 286 7.55 42.03 30.47
N LEU A 287 7.78 42.62 29.30
CA LEU A 287 8.85 43.59 29.03
C LEU A 287 8.38 44.56 27.95
#